data_AF-A0A705SIZ0-F1
#
_entry.id   AF-A0A705SIZ0-F1
#
_cell.length_a   1.000
_cell.length_b   1.000
_cell.length_c   1.000
_cell.angle_alpha   90.00
_cell.angle_beta   90.00
_cell.angle_gamma   90.00
#
_symmetry.space_group_name_H-M   'P 1'
#
loop_
_entity.id
_entity.type
_entity.pdbx_description
1 polymer ?
#
loop_
_entity_poly.entity_id
_entity_poly.type
_entity_poly.pdbx_seq_one_letter_code
_entity_poly.pdbx_strand_id
1 'polypeptide(L)'
;MSIFEAHFRRLHARYGAGQTHELQMQEIAAIFGCSVRNCRIALKKMHQEKWLDWQPQRGRGKRSRLHLLTSPEKLFSQNVNKLLEKQDYGNVLRFIGNDKYLLDRLSLWRFGVQDKSSETRVRIPYYRNLDPLNPLVPLRRTERHLLRQCLSGLTRYDAVQGRIVPDIAHYWTHNEDFTRWEFWLKSTARFADGCELDAS
;
A
#
# COMPACT_ATOMS: atom_id res chain seq x y z
N MET A 1 11.47 -10.25 1.37
CA MET A 1 10.97 -11.64 1.29
C MET A 1 11.88 -12.54 2.11
N SER A 2 11.33 -13.36 3.00
CA SER A 2 12.13 -14.29 3.82
C SER A 2 12.70 -15.42 2.94
N ILE A 3 13.92 -15.89 3.24
CA ILE A 3 14.54 -17.01 2.50
C ILE A 3 13.65 -18.27 2.51
N PHE A 4 12.85 -18.46 3.57
CA PHE A 4 11.90 -19.55 3.69
C PHE A 4 10.72 -19.39 2.72
N GLU A 5 10.21 -18.19 2.51
CA GLU A 5 9.13 -17.95 1.55
C GLU A 5 9.58 -18.22 0.12
N ALA A 6 10.82 -17.84 -0.22
CA ALA A 6 11.41 -18.15 -1.52
C ALA A 6 11.59 -19.66 -1.75
N HIS A 7 12.00 -20.40 -0.72
CA HIS A 7 12.06 -21.85 -0.76
C HIS A 7 10.67 -22.49 -0.90
N PHE A 8 9.68 -22.01 -0.15
CA PHE A 8 8.30 -22.49 -0.22
C PHE A 8 7.68 -22.26 -1.60
N ARG A 9 7.87 -21.06 -2.18
CA ARG A 9 7.44 -20.73 -3.55
C ARG A 9 8.01 -21.72 -4.57
N ARG A 10 9.29 -22.08 -4.45
CA ARG A 10 9.94 -23.05 -5.34
C ARG A 10 9.35 -24.46 -5.20
N LEU A 11 9.02 -24.91 -3.99
CA LEU A 11 8.30 -26.17 -3.79
C LEU A 11 6.90 -26.12 -4.40
N HIS A 12 6.14 -25.07 -4.11
CA HIS A 12 4.78 -24.93 -4.59
C HIS A 12 4.71 -24.83 -6.12
N ALA A 13 5.63 -24.11 -6.75
CA ALA A 13 5.70 -24.02 -8.22
C ALA A 13 5.95 -25.38 -8.89
N ARG A 14 6.63 -26.31 -8.21
CA ARG A 14 6.96 -27.63 -8.76
C ARG A 14 5.92 -28.70 -8.45
N TYR A 15 5.24 -28.61 -7.30
CA TYR A 15 4.41 -29.69 -6.78
C TYR A 15 2.93 -29.33 -6.59
N GLY A 16 2.57 -28.05 -6.63
CA GLY A 16 1.20 -27.58 -6.41
C GLY A 16 0.68 -27.82 -4.99
N ALA A 17 -0.44 -27.18 -4.64
CA ALA A 17 -1.11 -27.39 -3.35
C ALA A 17 -1.99 -28.65 -3.35
N GLY A 18 -2.22 -29.22 -2.17
CA GLY A 18 -3.23 -30.27 -1.94
C GLY A 18 -2.81 -31.69 -2.34
N GLN A 19 -1.62 -31.88 -2.91
CA GLN A 19 -1.08 -33.21 -3.20
C GLN A 19 0.08 -33.55 -2.26
N THR A 20 0.13 -34.84 -1.90
CA THR A 20 1.20 -35.41 -1.11
C THR A 20 2.26 -35.99 -2.03
N HIS A 21 3.51 -35.57 -1.84
CA HIS A 21 4.64 -35.97 -2.66
C HIS A 21 5.67 -36.73 -1.82
N GLU A 22 6.28 -37.75 -2.41
CA GLU A 22 7.35 -38.52 -1.77
C GLU A 22 8.71 -38.13 -2.36
N LEU A 23 9.53 -37.47 -1.56
CA LEU A 23 10.77 -36.84 -1.99
C LEU A 23 11.96 -37.26 -1.12
N GLN A 24 13.12 -37.41 -1.75
CA GLN A 24 14.40 -37.52 -1.08
C GLN A 24 14.88 -36.13 -0.64
N MET A 25 15.64 -36.10 0.46
CA MET A 25 16.16 -34.82 0.98
C MET A 25 17.09 -34.11 -0.01
N GLN A 26 17.79 -34.87 -0.86
CA GLN A 26 18.66 -34.36 -1.92
C GLN A 26 17.86 -33.62 -3.00
N GLU A 27 16.67 -34.09 -3.35
CA GLU A 27 15.80 -33.45 -4.34
C GLU A 27 15.33 -32.09 -3.81
N ILE A 28 14.91 -32.02 -2.54
CA ILE A 28 14.49 -30.76 -1.93
C ILE A 28 15.68 -29.79 -1.78
N ALA A 29 16.84 -30.29 -1.37
CA ALA A 29 18.06 -29.50 -1.27
C ALA A 29 18.45 -28.88 -2.64
N ALA A 30 18.31 -29.64 -3.72
CA ALA A 30 18.53 -29.17 -5.09
C ALA A 30 17.52 -28.08 -5.48
N ILE A 31 16.22 -28.26 -5.17
CA ILE A 31 15.19 -27.23 -5.40
C ILE A 31 15.50 -25.94 -4.65
N PHE A 32 15.97 -26.05 -3.41
CA PHE A 32 16.34 -24.89 -2.60
C PHE A 32 17.66 -24.25 -3.04
N GLY A 33 18.54 -25.01 -3.71
CA GLY A 33 19.90 -24.59 -4.00
C GLY A 33 20.75 -24.46 -2.74
N CYS A 34 20.54 -25.34 -1.75
CA CYS A 34 21.29 -25.29 -0.49
C CYS A 34 21.71 -26.68 -0.01
N SER A 35 22.49 -26.74 1.07
CA SER A 35 22.90 -28.02 1.67
C SER A 35 21.72 -28.78 2.28
N VAL A 36 21.83 -30.11 2.34
CA VAL A 36 20.86 -30.99 3.02
C VAL A 36 20.59 -30.56 4.47
N ARG A 37 21.62 -30.06 5.17
CA ARG A 37 21.48 -29.53 6.54
C ARG A 37 20.59 -28.29 6.57
N ASN A 38 20.81 -27.33 5.69
CA ASN A 38 20.02 -26.10 5.61
C ASN A 38 18.59 -26.39 5.16
N CYS A 39 18.42 -27.34 4.23
CA CYS A 39 17.11 -27.84 3.81
C CYS A 39 16.29 -28.38 4.99
N ARG A 40 16.90 -29.20 5.87
CA ARG A 40 16.21 -29.71 7.07
C ARG A 40 15.78 -28.59 8.02
N ILE A 41 16.63 -27.58 8.23
CA ILE A 41 16.30 -26.42 9.07
C ILE A 41 15.11 -25.66 8.47
N ALA A 42 15.13 -25.43 7.16
CA ALA A 42 14.07 -24.75 6.44
C ALA A 42 12.74 -25.52 6.53
N LEU A 43 12.73 -26.82 6.23
CA LEU A 43 11.54 -27.67 6.31
C LEU A 43 10.97 -27.73 7.73
N LYS A 44 11.83 -27.88 8.74
CA LYS A 44 11.39 -27.88 10.15
C LYS A 44 10.68 -26.57 10.51
N LYS A 45 11.24 -25.43 10.10
CA LYS A 45 10.63 -24.12 10.36
C LYS A 45 9.31 -23.94 9.62
N MET A 46 9.24 -24.30 8.34
CA MET A 46 7.99 -24.23 7.56
C MET A 46 6.90 -25.15 8.13
N HIS A 47 7.29 -26.31 8.66
CA HIS A 47 6.37 -27.23 9.32
C HIS A 47 5.81 -26.65 10.63
N GLN A 48 6.67 -26.05 11.47
CA GLN A 48 6.25 -25.37 12.69
C GLN A 48 5.27 -24.22 12.42
N GLU A 49 5.48 -23.48 11.33
CA GLU A 49 4.61 -22.40 10.87
C GLU A 49 3.37 -22.89 10.12
N LYS A 50 3.16 -24.21 10.00
CA LYS A 50 2.05 -24.86 9.31
C LYS A 50 1.93 -24.50 7.81
N TRP A 51 3.06 -24.24 7.14
CA TRP A 51 3.07 -24.02 5.69
C TRP A 51 3.01 -25.35 4.92
N LEU A 52 3.61 -26.39 5.51
CA LEU A 52 3.68 -27.74 4.96
C LEU A 52 3.67 -28.77 6.09
N ASP A 53 3.22 -29.98 5.78
CA ASP A 53 3.46 -31.16 6.60
C ASP A 53 4.68 -31.92 6.04
N TRP A 54 5.62 -32.24 6.92
CA TRP A 54 6.87 -32.92 6.56
C TRP A 54 7.09 -34.12 7.47
N GLN A 55 7.03 -35.32 6.89
CA GLN A 55 7.19 -36.58 7.60
C GLN A 55 8.49 -37.27 7.13
N PRO A 56 9.62 -37.04 7.83
CA PRO A 56 10.91 -37.61 7.43
C PRO A 56 10.94 -39.13 7.64
N GLN A 57 11.41 -39.88 6.64
CA GLN A 57 11.77 -41.29 6.81
C GLN A 57 13.27 -41.46 7.09
N ARG A 58 13.61 -42.39 7.99
CA ARG A 58 15.00 -42.74 8.33
C ARG A 58 15.53 -43.83 7.40
N GLY A 59 16.73 -43.61 6.84
CA GLY A 59 17.44 -44.57 5.98
C GLY A 59 17.98 -43.93 4.70
N ARG A 60 19.09 -44.46 4.16
CA ARG A 60 19.69 -43.97 2.91
C ARG A 60 18.75 -44.28 1.74
N GLY A 61 18.41 -43.28 0.93
CA GLY A 61 17.52 -43.43 -0.24
C GLY A 61 16.03 -43.50 0.06
N LYS A 62 15.60 -43.43 1.33
CA LYS A 62 14.18 -43.41 1.70
C LYS A 62 13.52 -42.09 1.30
N ARG A 63 12.32 -42.18 0.73
CA ARG A 63 11.52 -41.01 0.37
C ARG A 63 10.69 -40.58 1.57
N SER A 64 10.73 -39.28 1.86
CA SER A 64 9.99 -38.66 2.94
C SER A 64 8.75 -37.99 2.36
N ARG A 65 7.70 -37.89 3.16
CA ARG A 65 6.40 -37.38 2.69
C ARG A 65 6.32 -35.87 2.92
N LEU A 66 5.99 -35.14 1.86
CA LEU A 66 5.76 -33.71 1.84
C LEU A 66 4.32 -33.43 1.43
N HIS A 67 3.62 -32.58 2.19
CA HIS A 67 2.29 -32.10 1.83
C HIS A 67 2.22 -30.58 2.03
N LEU A 68 1.86 -29.83 0.99
CA LEU A 68 1.77 -28.36 1.07
C LEU A 68 0.38 -27.96 1.58
N LEU A 69 0.32 -27.32 2.76
CA LEU A 69 -0.91 -27.01 3.49
C LEU A 69 -1.54 -25.67 3.07
N THR A 70 -0.83 -24.87 2.28
CA THR A 70 -1.21 -23.51 1.92
C THR A 70 -0.63 -23.13 0.56
N SER A 71 -1.06 -22.00 0.02
CA SER A 71 -0.51 -21.45 -1.21
C SER A 71 0.40 -20.23 -0.90
N PRO A 72 1.35 -19.89 -1.79
CA PRO A 72 2.17 -18.69 -1.66
C PRO A 72 1.33 -17.42 -1.52
N GLU A 73 0.18 -17.36 -2.19
CA GLU A 73 -0.75 -16.23 -2.12
C GLU A 73 -1.37 -16.11 -0.73
N LYS A 74 -1.78 -17.24 -0.14
CA LYS A 74 -2.40 -17.25 1.20
C LYS A 74 -1.37 -16.88 2.28
N LEU A 75 -0.13 -17.38 2.18
CA LEU A 75 0.96 -16.97 3.07
C LEU A 75 1.29 -15.48 2.92
N PHE A 76 1.34 -15.00 1.68
CA PHE A 76 1.56 -13.59 1.40
C PHE A 76 0.49 -12.72 2.08
N SER A 77 -0.79 -13.03 1.86
CA SER A 77 -1.90 -12.26 2.46
C SER A 77 -1.86 -12.29 3.98
N GLN A 78 -1.55 -13.44 4.59
CA GLN A 78 -1.43 -13.54 6.06
C GLN A 78 -0.29 -12.68 6.62
N ASN A 79 0.88 -12.69 5.97
CA ASN A 79 2.02 -11.90 6.42
C ASN A 79 1.78 -10.40 6.23
N VAL A 80 1.19 -10.00 5.11
CA VAL A 80 0.81 -8.61 4.86
C VAL A 80 -0.24 -8.15 5.86
N ASN A 81 -1.26 -8.96 6.15
CA ASN A 81 -2.28 -8.63 7.15
C ASN A 81 -1.68 -8.42 8.55
N LYS A 82 -0.76 -9.29 8.98
CA LYS A 82 -0.04 -9.11 10.25
C LYS A 82 0.78 -7.82 10.29
N LEU A 83 1.42 -7.45 9.19
CA LEU A 83 2.19 -6.18 9.11
C LEU A 83 1.27 -4.96 9.10
N LEU A 84 0.13 -5.05 8.40
CA LEU A 84 -0.88 -3.99 8.34
C LEU A 84 -1.63 -3.79 9.67
N GLU A 85 -1.91 -4.85 10.42
CA GLU A 85 -2.47 -4.79 11.77
C GLU A 85 -1.54 -4.03 12.73
N LYS A 86 -0.23 -4.22 12.56
CA LYS A 86 0.81 -3.50 13.31
C LYS A 86 1.06 -2.08 12.80
N GLN A 87 0.36 -1.64 11.76
CA GLN A 87 0.57 -0.36 11.08
C GLN A 87 2.02 -0.16 10.60
N ASP A 88 2.72 -1.26 10.34
CA ASP A 88 4.13 -1.25 9.93
C ASP A 88 4.24 -1.11 8.40
N TYR A 89 3.80 0.04 7.90
CA TYR A 89 3.71 0.31 6.46
C TYR A 89 5.07 0.28 5.76
N GLY A 90 6.14 0.64 6.47
CA GLY A 90 7.51 0.56 5.95
C GLY A 90 7.89 -0.88 5.62
N ASN A 91 7.62 -1.83 6.52
CA ASN A 91 7.87 -3.24 6.25
C ASN A 91 6.89 -3.83 5.24
N VAL A 92 5.64 -3.37 5.18
CA VAL A 92 4.70 -3.74 4.10
C VAL A 92 5.28 -3.37 2.74
N LEU A 93 5.71 -2.12 2.53
CA LEU A 93 6.30 -1.66 1.27
C LEU A 93 7.59 -2.42 0.93
N ARG A 94 8.48 -2.63 1.90
CA ARG A 94 9.71 -3.41 1.70
C ARG A 94 9.43 -4.90 1.40
N PHE A 95 8.37 -5.45 1.99
CA PHE A 95 7.97 -6.83 1.77
C PHE A 95 7.42 -7.05 0.36
N ILE A 96 6.68 -6.08 -0.17
CA ILE A 96 6.18 -6.06 -1.56
C ILE A 96 7.32 -5.87 -2.55
N GLY A 97 8.25 -4.95 -2.24
CA GLY A 97 9.32 -4.57 -3.17
C GLY A 97 8.76 -4.01 -4.48
N ASN A 98 9.30 -4.45 -5.62
CA ASN A 98 8.89 -4.03 -6.97
C ASN A 98 7.89 -5.00 -7.65
N ASP A 99 7.30 -5.92 -6.89
CA ASP A 99 6.36 -6.88 -7.45
C ASP A 99 5.01 -6.19 -7.74
N LYS A 100 4.80 -5.79 -9.01
CA LYS A 100 3.60 -5.09 -9.49
C LYS A 100 2.32 -5.85 -9.16
N TYR A 101 2.33 -7.18 -9.21
CA TYR A 101 1.16 -7.99 -8.91
C TYR A 101 0.79 -7.92 -7.42
N LEU A 102 1.80 -7.82 -6.55
CA LEU A 102 1.59 -7.67 -5.11
C LEU A 102 1.18 -6.24 -4.74
N LEU A 103 1.66 -5.22 -5.47
CA LEU A 103 1.16 -3.84 -5.36
C LEU A 103 -0.32 -3.73 -5.74
N ASP A 104 -0.73 -4.29 -6.88
CA ASP A 104 -2.13 -4.25 -7.33
C ASP A 104 -3.06 -4.93 -6.31
N ARG A 105 -2.65 -6.08 -5.75
CA ARG A 105 -3.45 -6.77 -4.72
C ARG A 105 -3.58 -6.00 -3.40
N LEU A 106 -2.54 -5.27 -3.00
CA LEU A 106 -2.60 -4.40 -1.83
C LEU A 106 -3.41 -3.14 -2.09
N SER A 107 -3.35 -2.65 -3.32
CA SER A 107 -4.17 -1.54 -3.80
C SER A 107 -5.65 -1.88 -3.58
N LEU A 108 -6.07 -3.08 -3.97
CA LEU A 108 -7.43 -3.59 -3.77
C LEU A 108 -7.81 -3.84 -2.29
N TRP A 109 -6.85 -4.11 -1.41
CA TRP A 109 -7.13 -4.51 -0.01
C TRP A 109 -7.24 -3.35 0.98
N ARG A 110 -6.57 -2.22 0.74
CA ARG A 110 -6.61 -1.09 1.70
C ARG A 110 -6.29 0.30 1.14
N PHE A 111 -5.80 0.40 -0.10
CA PHE A 111 -5.52 1.68 -0.72
C PHE A 111 -6.70 2.10 -1.62
N GLY A 112 -6.88 3.40 -1.82
CA GLY A 112 -8.14 3.91 -2.38
C GLY A 112 -9.22 4.09 -1.31
N VAL A 113 -10.46 4.19 -1.77
CA VAL A 113 -11.61 4.60 -0.95
C VAL A 113 -12.13 3.42 -0.15
N GLN A 114 -12.13 3.54 1.18
CA GLN A 114 -12.86 2.63 2.06
C GLN A 114 -14.07 3.37 2.64
N ASP A 115 -15.26 2.98 2.21
CA ASP A 115 -16.50 3.37 2.87
C ASP A 115 -16.77 2.41 4.02
N LYS A 116 -16.38 2.82 5.22
CA LYS A 116 -17.04 2.33 6.42
C LYS A 116 -18.23 3.25 6.67
N SER A 117 -19.32 2.72 7.22
CA SER A 117 -20.66 3.32 7.32
C SER A 117 -20.80 4.76 7.87
N SER A 118 -19.72 5.43 8.25
CA SER A 118 -19.69 6.83 8.70
C SER A 118 -18.47 7.64 8.24
N GLU A 119 -17.52 7.06 7.50
CA GLU A 119 -16.27 7.76 7.13
C GLU A 119 -15.64 7.17 5.86
N THR A 120 -15.57 7.99 4.82
CA THR A 120 -14.86 7.69 3.57
C THR A 120 -13.38 7.98 3.79
N ARG A 121 -12.55 6.93 3.85
CA ARG A 121 -11.10 7.08 3.98
C ARG A 121 -10.37 6.73 2.70
N VAL A 122 -9.55 7.66 2.20
CA VAL A 122 -8.65 7.41 1.07
C VAL A 122 -7.23 7.19 1.60
N ARG A 123 -6.64 6.04 1.26
CA ARG A 123 -5.22 5.77 1.56
C ARG A 123 -4.41 5.71 0.28
N ILE A 124 -3.37 6.53 0.20
CA ILE A 124 -2.49 6.61 -0.96
C ILE A 124 -1.06 6.32 -0.48
N PRO A 125 -0.41 5.25 -0.95
CA PRO A 125 1.00 5.02 -0.65
C PRO A 125 1.83 6.11 -1.34
N TYR A 126 2.77 6.70 -0.62
CA TYR A 126 3.58 7.79 -1.12
C TYR A 126 5.06 7.52 -0.86
N TYR A 127 5.90 7.81 -1.85
CA TYR A 127 7.31 7.38 -1.89
C TYR A 127 8.23 8.22 -0.98
N ARG A 128 7.71 9.29 -0.38
CA ARG A 128 8.46 10.19 0.51
C ARG A 128 7.55 10.73 1.61
N ASN A 129 8.15 11.34 2.62
CA ASN A 129 7.40 12.16 3.57
C ASN A 129 6.93 13.45 2.89
N LEU A 130 5.75 13.92 3.30
CA LEU A 130 5.22 15.22 2.88
C LEU A 130 5.88 16.32 3.71
N ASP A 131 6.18 17.44 3.05
CA ASP A 131 6.59 18.65 3.73
C ASP A 131 5.38 19.29 4.44
N PRO A 132 5.59 20.14 5.45
CA PRO A 132 4.49 20.85 6.10
C PRO A 132 3.58 21.56 5.10
N LEU A 133 2.26 21.39 5.25
CA LEU A 133 1.26 22.01 4.39
C LEU A 133 1.07 23.48 4.76
N ASN A 134 2.04 24.33 4.42
CA ASN A 134 2.00 25.76 4.67
C ASN A 134 1.95 26.54 3.34
N PRO A 135 0.86 27.26 3.04
CA PRO A 135 0.72 28.01 1.78
C PRO A 135 1.70 29.19 1.67
N LEU A 136 2.32 29.65 2.76
CA LEU A 136 3.22 30.79 2.79
C LEU A 136 4.67 30.45 2.41
N VAL A 137 4.98 29.18 2.16
CA VAL A 137 6.33 28.73 1.77
C VAL A 137 6.31 28.05 0.39
N PRO A 138 7.45 27.98 -0.32
CA PRO A 138 7.54 27.22 -1.56
C PRO A 138 7.23 25.73 -1.33
N LEU A 139 6.15 25.25 -1.96
CA LEU A 139 5.71 23.85 -1.87
C LEU A 139 5.96 23.08 -3.16
N ARG A 140 6.22 21.78 -3.04
CA ARG A 140 6.24 20.85 -4.17
C ARG A 140 4.82 20.59 -4.68
N ARG A 141 4.72 19.94 -5.84
CA ARG A 141 3.44 19.69 -6.54
C ARG A 141 2.40 18.99 -5.67
N THR A 142 2.81 18.03 -4.84
CA THR A 142 1.90 17.20 -4.05
C THR A 142 1.27 17.96 -2.89
N GLU A 143 2.07 18.67 -2.10
CA GLU A 143 1.61 19.51 -1.01
C GLU A 143 0.70 20.63 -1.53
N ARG A 144 1.07 21.24 -2.67
CA ARG A 144 0.21 22.23 -3.34
C ARG A 144 -1.12 21.63 -3.79
N HIS A 145 -1.12 20.38 -4.26
CA HIS A 145 -2.34 19.69 -4.65
C HIS A 145 -3.24 19.41 -3.44
N LEU A 146 -2.66 18.96 -2.32
CA LEU A 146 -3.38 18.74 -1.06
C LEU A 146 -3.96 20.05 -0.50
N LEU A 147 -3.18 21.13 -0.47
CA LEU A 147 -3.68 22.43 0.00
C LEU A 147 -4.86 22.94 -0.81
N ARG A 148 -4.90 22.72 -2.12
CA ARG A 148 -6.06 23.08 -2.96
C ARG A 148 -7.35 22.33 -2.64
N GLN A 149 -7.28 21.24 -1.86
CA GLN A 149 -8.46 20.53 -1.38
C GLN A 149 -8.96 21.07 -0.04
N CYS A 150 -8.09 21.73 0.73
CA CYS A 150 -8.38 22.20 2.08
C CYS A 150 -8.55 23.72 2.18
N LEU A 151 -7.98 24.46 1.23
CA LEU A 151 -8.01 25.91 1.18
C LEU A 151 -8.72 26.35 -0.09
N SER A 152 -9.55 27.38 0.05
CA SER A 152 -10.17 28.08 -1.05
C SER A 152 -9.55 29.47 -1.22
N GLY A 153 -9.46 29.95 -2.45
CA GLY A 153 -9.02 31.30 -2.77
C GLY A 153 -10.19 32.26 -2.97
N LEU A 154 -9.91 33.51 -3.32
CA LEU A 154 -10.94 34.43 -3.80
C LEU A 154 -11.58 33.89 -5.09
N THR A 155 -10.74 33.46 -6.03
CA THR A 155 -11.13 32.80 -7.28
C THR A 155 -10.26 31.57 -7.52
N ARG A 156 -10.66 30.71 -8.47
CA ARG A 156 -9.83 29.58 -8.91
C ARG A 156 -9.79 29.48 -10.43
N TYR A 157 -8.69 28.95 -10.95
CA TYR A 157 -8.61 28.61 -12.37
C TYR A 157 -9.21 27.22 -12.62
N ASP A 158 -10.23 27.17 -13.48
CA ASP A 158 -10.81 25.93 -13.96
C ASP A 158 -10.12 25.48 -15.25
N ALA A 159 -9.28 24.46 -15.15
CA ALA A 159 -8.51 23.97 -16.30
C ALA A 159 -9.38 23.29 -17.37
N VAL A 160 -10.57 22.80 -17.01
CA VAL A 160 -11.50 22.18 -17.98
C VAL A 160 -12.19 23.26 -18.80
N GLN A 161 -12.63 24.33 -18.13
CA GLN A 161 -13.28 25.46 -18.81
C GLN A 161 -12.28 26.49 -19.37
N GLY A 162 -11.00 26.39 -19.02
CA GLY A 162 -9.96 27.31 -19.46
C GLY A 162 -10.14 28.75 -18.95
N ARG A 163 -10.82 28.94 -17.81
CA ARG A 163 -11.16 30.27 -17.29
C ARG A 163 -11.08 30.38 -15.77
N ILE A 164 -10.99 31.61 -15.29
CA ILE A 164 -11.16 31.92 -13.86
C ILE A 164 -12.64 31.79 -13.51
N VAL A 165 -12.92 31.08 -12.42
CA VAL A 165 -14.27 30.87 -11.88
C VAL A 165 -14.33 31.31 -10.41
N PRO A 166 -15.54 31.64 -9.92
CA PRO A 166 -15.75 31.94 -8.50
C PRO A 166 -15.25 30.83 -7.56
N ASP A 167 -14.72 31.22 -6.40
CA ASP A 167 -14.42 30.33 -5.28
C ASP A 167 -15.05 30.88 -3.99
N ILE A 168 -14.31 31.46 -3.06
CA ILE A 168 -14.92 32.16 -1.90
C ILE A 168 -15.61 33.45 -2.35
N ALA A 169 -15.01 34.19 -3.27
CA ALA A 169 -15.65 35.35 -3.88
C ALA A 169 -16.63 34.86 -4.95
N HIS A 170 -17.90 35.24 -4.82
CA HIS A 170 -18.95 34.87 -5.77
C HIS A 170 -19.06 35.86 -6.93
N TYR A 171 -18.55 37.07 -6.73
CA TYR A 171 -18.51 38.14 -7.73
C TYR A 171 -17.23 38.95 -7.55
N TRP A 172 -16.71 39.49 -8.65
CA TRP A 172 -15.60 40.43 -8.63
C TRP A 172 -15.70 41.38 -9.81
N THR A 173 -15.11 42.56 -9.66
CA THR A 173 -14.97 43.55 -10.74
C THR A 173 -13.59 44.21 -10.67
N HIS A 174 -13.26 44.95 -11.71
CA HIS A 174 -12.05 45.76 -11.79
C HIS A 174 -12.36 47.13 -12.39
N ASN A 175 -11.46 48.08 -12.17
CA ASN A 175 -11.48 49.35 -12.88
C ASN A 175 -10.91 49.23 -14.31
N GLU A 176 -11.07 50.25 -15.14
CA GLU A 176 -10.74 50.22 -16.57
C GLU A 176 -9.26 49.90 -16.87
N ASP A 177 -8.33 50.29 -16.00
CA ASP A 177 -6.89 50.08 -16.16
C ASP A 177 -6.38 48.80 -15.45
N PHE A 178 -7.28 47.99 -14.87
CA PHE A 178 -6.99 46.76 -14.15
C PHE A 178 -6.06 46.90 -12.92
N THR A 179 -5.93 48.11 -12.36
CA THR A 179 -5.08 48.35 -11.18
C THR A 179 -5.80 48.14 -9.85
N ARG A 180 -7.14 48.07 -9.85
CA ARG A 180 -7.97 47.83 -8.67
C ARG A 180 -8.96 46.72 -8.93
N TRP A 181 -9.06 45.81 -7.98
CA TRP A 181 -9.95 44.66 -8.02
C TRP A 181 -10.78 44.62 -6.74
N GLU A 182 -12.08 44.46 -6.90
CA GLU A 182 -13.04 44.37 -5.80
C GLU A 182 -13.68 42.98 -5.82
N PHE A 183 -13.77 42.33 -4.66
CA PHE A 183 -14.26 40.97 -4.50
C PHE A 183 -15.38 40.92 -3.47
N TRP A 184 -16.49 40.27 -3.81
CA TRP A 184 -17.61 40.06 -2.89
C TRP A 184 -17.58 38.61 -2.40
N LEU A 185 -17.35 38.46 -1.10
CA LEU A 185 -17.26 37.16 -0.43
C LEU A 185 -18.65 36.57 -0.19
N LYS A 186 -18.76 35.24 -0.25
CA LYS A 186 -20.00 34.54 0.15
C LYS A 186 -20.25 34.77 1.64
N SER A 187 -21.43 35.28 1.99
CA SER A 187 -21.83 35.50 3.40
C SER A 187 -21.91 34.21 4.22
N THR A 188 -22.00 33.05 3.58
CA THR A 188 -22.00 31.73 4.20
C THR A 188 -20.61 31.10 4.34
N ALA A 189 -19.55 31.73 3.83
CA ALA A 189 -18.20 31.22 3.97
C ALA A 189 -17.76 31.23 5.45
N ARG A 190 -17.22 30.12 5.91
CA ARG A 190 -16.73 29.94 7.29
C ARG A 190 -15.38 29.24 7.25
N PHE A 191 -14.55 29.51 8.26
CA PHE A 191 -13.35 28.74 8.51
C PHE A 191 -13.70 27.34 9.02
N ALA A 192 -12.71 26.44 9.04
CA ALA A 192 -12.91 25.04 9.46
C ALA A 192 -13.32 24.90 10.94
N ASP A 193 -13.03 25.90 11.76
CA ASP A 193 -13.45 25.99 13.17
C ASP A 193 -14.86 26.60 13.35
N GLY A 194 -15.50 27.02 12.26
CA GLY A 194 -16.83 27.63 12.25
C GLY A 194 -16.83 29.15 12.36
N CYS A 195 -15.67 29.81 12.51
CA CYS A 195 -15.60 31.27 12.56
C CYS A 195 -16.02 31.91 11.22
N GLU A 196 -16.57 33.12 11.30
CA GLU A 196 -16.92 33.89 10.10
C GLU A 196 -15.67 34.28 9.32
N LEU A 197 -15.76 34.18 8.00
CA LEU A 197 -14.75 34.69 7.10
C LEU A 197 -15.11 36.14 6.75
N ASP A 198 -14.23 37.08 7.07
CA ASP A 198 -14.33 38.47 6.64
C ASP A 198 -13.10 38.89 5.80
N ALA A 199 -13.03 40.17 5.44
CA ALA A 199 -11.97 40.73 4.62
C ALA A 199 -10.82 41.36 5.44
N SER A 200 -10.77 41.12 6.75
CA SER A 200 -9.81 41.75 7.66
C SER A 200 -8.43 41.11 7.69
#